data_AF-A0A645FYD7-F1
#
_entry.id   AF-A0A645FYD7-F1
#
_cell.length_a   1.000
_cell.length_b   1.000
_cell.length_c   1.000
_cell.angle_alpha   90.00
_cell.angle_beta   90.00
_cell.angle_gamma   90.00
#
_symmetry.space_group_name_H-M   'P 1'
#
loop_
_entity.id
_entity.type
_entity.pdbx_description
1 polymer ?
#
loop_
_entity_poly.entity_id
_entity_poly.type
_entity_poly.pdbx_seq_one_letter_code
_entity_poly.pdbx_strand_id
1 'polypeptide(L)'
;MLSSVSNIPIKQNIAVTGSINQFGEVQPIGGVNEKIEGFFKICRGMGGVQEKGVLIPYSNRNDLILNEEVEAAIKEGKFHIYTMKTMKDAVNILMKDYNEVLDSAKQELSKYEDKV
;
A
#
# COMPACT_ATOMS: atom_id res chain seq x y z
N MET A 1 7.20 -5.78 -8.22
CA MET A 1 8.44 -5.46 -8.97
C MET A 1 9.52 -4.87 -8.06
N LEU A 2 9.36 -3.65 -7.52
CA LEU A 2 10.44 -2.99 -6.77
C LEU A 2 10.97 -3.81 -5.58
N SER A 3 10.09 -4.39 -4.76
CA SER A 3 10.47 -5.34 -3.69
C SER A 3 11.28 -6.53 -4.22
N SER A 4 10.88 -7.12 -5.34
CA SER A 4 11.58 -8.25 -5.97
C SER A 4 12.96 -7.87 -6.49
N VAL A 5 13.11 -6.68 -7.08
CA VAL A 5 14.39 -6.19 -7.61
C VAL A 5 15.33 -5.75 -6.50
N SER A 6 14.82 -5.07 -5.47
CA SER A 6 15.63 -4.62 -4.32
C SER A 6 15.91 -5.72 -3.30
N ASN A 7 15.26 -6.88 -3.42
CA ASN A 7 15.25 -7.95 -2.42
C ASN A 7 14.83 -7.48 -1.01
N ILE A 8 13.99 -6.44 -0.93
CA ILE A 8 13.46 -5.90 0.32
C ILE A 8 12.04 -6.42 0.54
N PRO A 9 11.72 -7.00 1.70
CA PRO A 9 10.39 -7.52 1.99
C PRO A 9 9.34 -6.41 2.08
N ILE A 10 8.09 -6.78 1.83
CA ILE A 10 6.93 -5.91 1.90
C ILE A 10 5.97 -6.37 3.01
N LYS A 11 5.43 -5.39 3.75
CA LYS A 11 4.42 -5.60 4.79
C LYS A 11 3.17 -6.26 4.21
N GLN A 12 2.84 -7.45 4.71
CA GLN A 12 1.69 -8.25 4.26
C GLN A 12 0.39 -7.91 4.99
N ASN A 13 0.46 -7.11 6.05
CA ASN A 13 -0.69 -6.66 6.83
C ASN A 13 -1.42 -5.46 6.20
N ILE A 14 -0.89 -4.88 5.11
CA ILE A 14 -1.44 -3.70 4.46
C ILE A 14 -1.78 -4.04 3.01
N ALA A 15 -3.06 -3.98 2.66
CA ALA A 15 -3.47 -4.02 1.25
C ALA A 15 -3.22 -2.68 0.56
N VAL A 16 -2.99 -2.69 -0.75
CA VAL A 16 -2.75 -1.46 -1.52
C VAL A 16 -3.66 -1.43 -2.75
N THR A 17 -4.27 -0.29 -3.03
CA THR A 17 -5.01 -0.01 -4.27
C THR A 17 -4.66 1.38 -4.78
N GLY A 18 -4.53 1.53 -6.09
CA GLY A 18 -4.22 2.80 -6.74
C GLY A 18 -3.72 2.58 -8.16
N SER A 19 -3.82 3.61 -8.99
CA SER A 19 -3.12 3.68 -10.28
C SER A 19 -1.93 4.63 -10.15
N ILE A 20 -0.90 4.43 -10.96
CA ILE A 20 0.27 5.31 -11.02
C ILE A 20 0.49 5.79 -12.45
N ASN A 21 0.88 7.05 -12.62
CA ASN A 21 1.34 7.57 -13.91
C ASN A 21 2.88 7.46 -14.03
N GLN A 22 3.42 7.85 -15.18
CA GLN A 22 4.86 7.78 -15.47
C GLN A 22 5.72 8.69 -14.56
N PHE A 23 5.12 9.71 -13.96
CA PHE A 23 5.77 10.59 -13.00
C PHE A 23 5.75 10.03 -11.56
N GLY A 24 5.14 8.86 -11.37
CA GLY A 24 5.00 8.22 -10.07
C GLY A 24 3.91 8.85 -9.20
N GLU A 25 3.01 9.63 -9.77
CA GLU A 25 1.85 10.21 -9.07
C GLU A 25 0.73 9.18 -8.98
N VAL A 26 0.08 9.11 -7.82
CA VAL A 26 -1.02 8.19 -7.57
C VAL A 26 -2.35 8.82 -8.00
N GLN A 27 -3.12 8.09 -8.77
CA GLN A 27 -4.40 8.50 -9.31
C GLN A 27 -5.58 7.86 -8.55
N PRO A 28 -6.75 8.54 -8.51
CA PRO A 28 -7.95 7.98 -7.89
C PRO A 28 -8.39 6.70 -8.59
N ILE A 29 -9.08 5.86 -7.85
CA ILE A 29 -9.68 4.62 -8.34
C ILE A 29 -11.17 4.58 -8.03
N GLY A 30 -11.91 3.77 -8.79
CA GLY A 30 -13.28 3.41 -8.47
C GLY A 30 -13.36 2.29 -7.43
N GLY A 31 -14.48 2.25 -6.71
CA GLY A 31 -14.80 1.20 -5.74
C GLY A 31 -13.88 1.16 -4.51
N VAL A 32 -13.49 2.33 -3.99
CA VAL A 32 -12.54 2.41 -2.86
C VAL A 32 -13.13 1.79 -1.59
N ASN A 33 -14.42 2.00 -1.33
CA ASN A 33 -15.09 1.48 -0.14
C ASN A 33 -15.16 -0.06 -0.19
N GLU A 34 -15.59 -0.62 -1.31
CA GLU A 34 -15.72 -2.07 -1.53
C GLU A 34 -14.36 -2.77 -1.41
N LYS A 35 -13.28 -2.13 -1.86
CA LYS A 35 -11.92 -2.65 -1.71
C LYS A 35 -11.46 -2.66 -0.25
N ILE A 36 -11.74 -1.58 0.49
CA ILE A 36 -11.40 -1.50 1.91
C ILE A 36 -12.16 -2.56 2.70
N GLU A 37 -13.49 -2.60 2.53
CA GLU A 37 -14.37 -3.52 3.22
C GLU A 37 -14.10 -4.99 2.85
N GLY A 38 -13.76 -5.25 1.59
CA GLY A 38 -13.35 -6.57 1.12
C GLY A 38 -12.10 -7.07 1.84
N PHE A 39 -11.06 -6.25 1.94
CA PHE A 39 -9.85 -6.62 2.69
C PHE A 39 -10.13 -6.80 4.19
N PHE A 40 -10.92 -5.90 4.78
CA PHE A 40 -11.34 -6.00 6.17
C PHE A 40 -12.05 -7.33 6.47
N LYS A 41 -13.01 -7.72 5.61
CA LYS A 41 -13.76 -8.97 5.74
C LYS A 41 -12.85 -10.20 5.69
N ILE A 42 -11.86 -10.21 4.80
CA ILE A 42 -10.87 -11.29 4.70
C ILE A 42 -10.03 -11.35 5.98
N CYS A 43 -9.50 -10.21 6.45
CA CYS A 43 -8.68 -10.16 7.66
C CYS A 43 -9.43 -10.70 8.88
N ARG A 44 -10.69 -10.27 9.06
CA ARG A 44 -11.57 -10.77 10.13
C ARG A 44 -11.74 -12.30 10.08
N GLY A 45 -11.87 -12.89 8.89
CA GLY A 45 -11.96 -14.33 8.71
C GLY A 45 -10.63 -15.10 8.88
N MET A 46 -9.48 -14.41 8.83
CA MET A 46 -8.14 -15.01 8.80
C MET A 46 -7.30 -14.75 10.07
N GLY A 47 -7.94 -14.38 11.19
CA GLY A 47 -7.25 -14.17 12.47
C GLY A 47 -7.34 -12.74 13.02
N GLY A 48 -8.17 -11.89 12.42
CA GLY A 48 -8.51 -10.58 12.95
C GLY A 48 -7.94 -9.41 12.16
N VAL A 49 -8.33 -8.22 12.57
CA VAL A 49 -8.04 -6.96 11.86
C VAL A 49 -6.92 -6.14 12.51
N GLN A 50 -6.35 -6.64 13.61
CA GLN A 50 -5.33 -5.94 14.40
C GLN A 50 -4.09 -5.63 13.57
N GLU A 51 -3.64 -4.37 13.60
CA GLU A 51 -2.52 -3.84 12.82
C GLU A 51 -2.68 -4.04 11.31
N LYS A 52 -3.90 -4.30 10.81
CA LYS A 52 -4.19 -4.43 9.38
C LYS A 52 -4.63 -3.09 8.82
N GLY A 53 -4.49 -2.90 7.52
CA GLY A 53 -4.97 -1.68 6.90
C GLY A 53 -4.96 -1.68 5.39
N VAL A 54 -5.40 -0.55 4.83
CA VAL A 54 -5.42 -0.35 3.39
C VAL A 54 -4.76 0.98 3.05
N LEU A 55 -3.83 0.93 2.11
CA LEU A 55 -3.22 2.09 1.48
C LEU A 55 -4.01 2.47 0.22
N ILE A 56 -4.54 3.69 0.20
CA ILE A 56 -5.41 4.22 -0.87
C ILE A 56 -4.84 5.52 -1.47
N PRO A 57 -5.31 5.94 -2.67
CA PRO A 57 -4.98 7.25 -3.20
C PRO A 57 -5.48 8.37 -2.27
N TYR A 58 -4.65 9.39 -2.03
CA TYR A 58 -5.03 10.56 -1.24
C TYR A 58 -6.26 11.30 -1.82
N SER A 59 -6.44 11.24 -3.14
CA SER A 59 -7.59 11.81 -3.85
C SER A 59 -8.91 11.16 -3.44
N ASN A 60 -8.92 9.86 -3.10
CA ASN A 60 -10.13 9.13 -2.71
C ASN A 60 -10.57 9.34 -1.25
N ARG A 61 -9.80 10.06 -0.43
CA ARG A 61 -10.10 10.21 1.01
C ARG A 61 -11.48 10.83 1.29
N ASN A 62 -11.98 11.66 0.37
CA ASN A 62 -13.29 12.31 0.48
C ASN A 62 -14.43 11.42 -0.04
N ASP A 63 -14.12 10.31 -0.70
CA ASP A 63 -15.09 9.36 -1.24
C ASP A 63 -15.41 8.23 -0.24
N LEU A 64 -14.81 8.28 0.96
CA LEU A 64 -14.92 7.24 1.96
C LEU A 64 -16.27 7.32 2.67
N ILE A 65 -17.07 6.27 2.47
CA ILE A 65 -18.32 6.01 3.15
C ILE A 65 -18.28 4.52 3.48
N LEU A 66 -17.75 4.19 4.66
CA LEU A 66 -17.47 2.83 5.09
C LEU A 66 -18.57 2.34 6.02
N ASN A 67 -18.79 1.03 6.04
CA ASN A 67 -19.72 0.44 6.99
C ASN A 67 -19.28 0.62 8.46
N GLU A 68 -20.23 0.53 9.37
CA GLU A 68 -20.03 0.80 10.80
C GLU A 68 -18.95 -0.08 11.44
N GLU A 69 -18.81 -1.32 10.98
CA GLU A 69 -17.83 -2.26 11.54
C GLU A 69 -16.40 -1.83 11.23
N VAL A 70 -16.15 -1.39 9.99
CA VAL A 70 -14.85 -0.86 9.60
C VAL A 70 -14.56 0.43 10.34
N GLU A 71 -15.54 1.34 10.45
CA GLU A 71 -15.36 2.58 11.21
C GLU A 71 -15.03 2.32 12.69
N ALA A 72 -15.73 1.38 13.33
CA ALA A 72 -15.50 1.03 14.72
C ALA A 72 -14.08 0.49 14.93
N ALA A 73 -13.63 -0.42 14.06
CA ALA A 73 -12.27 -0.96 14.14
C ALA A 73 -11.18 0.10 13.92
N ILE A 74 -11.45 1.11 13.08
CA ILE A 74 -10.55 2.27 12.90
C ILE A 74 -10.53 3.14 14.16
N LYS A 75 -11.70 3.46 14.74
CA LYS A 75 -11.82 4.25 15.97
C LYS A 75 -11.12 3.57 17.16
N GLU A 76 -11.16 2.24 17.22
CA GLU A 76 -10.46 1.43 18.22
C GLU A 76 -8.96 1.25 17.93
N GLY A 77 -8.46 1.77 16.81
CA GLY A 77 -7.05 1.66 16.41
C GLY A 77 -6.63 0.25 16.00
N LYS A 78 -7.58 -0.64 15.70
CA LYS A 78 -7.30 -2.02 15.26
C LYS A 78 -6.99 -2.07 13.77
N PHE A 79 -7.71 -1.29 12.97
CA PHE A 79 -7.58 -1.22 11.52
C PHE A 79 -7.19 0.19 11.06
N HIS A 80 -6.41 0.31 9.98
CA HIS A 80 -5.86 1.59 9.56
C HIS A 80 -6.11 1.90 8.08
N ILE A 81 -6.35 3.16 7.77
CA ILE A 81 -6.36 3.66 6.39
C ILE A 81 -5.15 4.57 6.22
N TYR A 82 -4.31 4.22 5.25
CA TYR A 82 -3.16 5.01 4.86
C TYR A 82 -3.45 5.69 3.52
N THR A 83 -2.87 6.87 3.30
CA THR A 83 -3.03 7.58 2.02
C THR A 83 -1.68 7.80 1.35
N MET A 84 -1.66 7.76 0.02
CA MET A 84 -0.48 8.06 -0.81
C MET A 84 -0.82 9.06 -1.90
N LYS A 85 0.11 10.00 -2.14
CA LYS A 85 0.08 10.91 -3.30
C LYS A 85 1.03 10.45 -4.39
N THR A 86 2.09 9.75 -4.01
CA THR A 86 3.15 9.30 -4.90
C THR A 86 3.55 7.85 -4.61
N MET A 87 4.26 7.23 -5.57
CA MET A 87 4.89 5.92 -5.38
C MET A 87 5.86 5.92 -4.18
N LYS A 88 6.53 7.04 -3.92
CA LYS A 88 7.44 7.20 -2.78
C LYS A 88 6.72 6.97 -1.45
N ASP A 89 5.52 7.54 -1.29
CA ASP A 89 4.72 7.36 -0.08
C ASP A 89 4.37 5.88 0.13
N ALA A 90 4.01 5.19 -0.94
CA ALA A 90 3.67 3.78 -0.91
C ALA A 90 4.83 2.91 -0.44
N VAL A 91 6.02 3.15 -1.00
CA VAL A 91 7.25 2.43 -0.63
C VAL A 91 7.57 2.67 0.85
N ASN A 92 7.53 3.92 1.32
CA ASN A 92 7.80 4.27 2.71
C ASN A 92 6.85 3.57 3.69
N ILE A 93 5.58 3.42 3.32
CA ILE A 93 4.57 2.76 4.17
C ILE A 93 4.76 1.24 4.16
N LEU A 94 4.93 0.65 2.99
CA LEU A 94 4.88 -0.80 2.78
C LEU A 94 6.22 -1.51 2.98
N MET A 95 7.33 -0.79 2.85
CA MET A 95 8.68 -1.37 2.84
C MET A 95 9.60 -0.63 3.84
N LYS A 96 10.56 0.14 3.33
CA LYS A 96 11.57 0.93 4.04
C LYS A 96 11.62 2.34 3.45
N ASP A 97 12.58 3.15 3.88
CA ASP A 97 12.88 4.43 3.23
C ASP A 97 13.08 4.24 1.72
N TYR A 98 12.45 5.11 0.95
CA TYR A 98 12.44 5.06 -0.50
C TYR A 98 13.83 5.08 -1.13
N ASN A 99 14.76 5.89 -0.59
CA ASN A 99 16.11 5.98 -1.15
C ASN A 99 16.88 4.68 -0.91
N GLU A 100 16.76 4.10 0.29
CA GLU A 100 17.37 2.79 0.59
C GLU A 100 16.88 1.69 -0.37
N VAL A 101 15.57 1.71 -0.69
CA VAL A 101 14.98 0.76 -1.63
C VAL A 101 15.51 0.97 -3.04
N LEU A 102 15.63 2.22 -3.50
CA LEU A 102 16.18 2.52 -4.81
C LEU A 102 17.67 2.17 -4.93
N ASP A 103 18.46 2.43 -3.89
CA ASP A 103 19.89 2.13 -3.90
C ASP A 103 20.13 0.62 -3.95
N SER A 104 19.35 -0.15 -3.18
CA SER A 104 19.36 -1.62 -3.23
C SER A 104 18.94 -2.13 -4.61
N ALA A 105 17.91 -1.53 -5.23
CA ALA A 105 17.46 -1.91 -6.57
C ALA A 105 18.51 -1.62 -7.64
N LYS A 106 19.18 -0.45 -7.58
CA LYS A 106 20.26 -0.10 -8.52
C LYS A 106 21.44 -1.06 -8.39
N GLN A 107 21.84 -1.39 -7.15
CA GLN A 107 22.92 -2.34 -6.90
C GLN A 107 22.60 -3.74 -7.45
N GLU A 108 21.33 -4.17 -7.41
CA GLU A 108 20.94 -5.44 -8.00
C GLU A 108 20.94 -5.37 -9.54
N LEU A 109 20.43 -4.28 -10.12
CA LEU A 109 20.35 -4.10 -11.56
C LEU A 109 21.73 -3.99 -12.23
N SER A 110 22.75 -3.44 -11.55
CA SER A 110 24.11 -3.32 -12.10
C SER A 110 24.73 -4.67 -12.44
N LYS A 111 24.26 -5.78 -11.83
CA LYS A 111 24.72 -7.15 -12.16
C LYS A 111 24.31 -7.61 -13.57
N TYR A 112 23.42 -6.88 -14.22
CA TYR A 112 22.87 -7.19 -15.53
C TYR A 112 23.33 -6.20 -16.62
N GLU A 113 24.06 -5.14 -16.28
CA GLU A 113 24.51 -4.11 -17.23
C GLU A 113 25.46 -4.68 -18.30
N ASP A 114 26.33 -5.64 -17.94
CA ASP A 114 27.28 -6.27 -18.87
C ASP A 114 26.69 -7.45 -19.68
N LYS A 115 25.38 -7.71 -19.57
CA LYS A 115 24.69 -8.85 -20.21
C LYS A 115 23.81 -8.48 -21.41
N VAL A 116 23.90 -7.24 -21.87
CA VAL A 116 23.16 -6.69 -23.03
C VAL A 116 24.13 -6.20 -24.10
#